data_AF-A0A1Y3NE06-F1
#
_entry.id   AF-A0A1Y3NE06-F1
#
_cell.length_a   1.000
_cell.length_b   1.000
_cell.length_c   1.000
_cell.angle_alpha   90.00
_cell.angle_beta   90.00
_cell.angle_gamma   90.00
#
_symmetry.space_group_name_H-M   'P 1'
#
loop_
_entity.id
_entity.type
_entity.pdbx_description
1 polymer ?
#
loop_
_entity_poly.entity_id
_entity_poly.type
_entity_poly.pdbx_seq_one_letter_code
_entity_poly.pdbx_strand_id
1 'polypeptide(L)'
;MDIDNKETPSVEESVETSTTEQTIEENGKRKINEIENSSESNVDNKKDLKKIKKQTTRKPWAPKERKEGEVVEKRRPKKKCALLMGFCGTGYQGMQINPGAKTIEGDLWKALVEAKAVSKDNAEDPKKISFVRAARTDKGVHAIGQVISGKFIIEDEDIVDKINAALPEQIRVWGNIFNKYCYINI
;
A
#
# COMPACT_ATOMS: atom_id res chain seq x y z
N MET A 1 -32.61 -2.89 -57.96
CA MET A 1 -33.25 -2.92 -56.64
C MET A 1 -32.74 -4.10 -55.83
N ASP A 2 -31.57 -4.13 -55.21
CA ASP A 2 -30.35 -3.35 -55.29
C ASP A 2 -29.29 -4.17 -54.56
N ILE A 3 -28.18 -4.38 -55.25
CA ILE A 3 -26.80 -4.30 -54.75
C ILE A 3 -26.23 -5.51 -53.98
N ASP A 4 -25.03 -5.83 -54.45
CA ASP A 4 -24.08 -6.88 -54.11
C ASP A 4 -23.84 -7.12 -52.62
N ASN A 5 -23.51 -8.37 -52.27
CA ASN A 5 -22.29 -8.57 -51.51
C ASN A 5 -21.62 -9.92 -51.81
N LYS A 6 -20.31 -9.82 -51.97
CA LYS A 6 -19.33 -10.73 -52.57
C LYS A 6 -18.65 -11.57 -51.47
N GLU A 7 -18.26 -12.81 -51.79
CA GLU A 7 -17.02 -13.58 -51.40
C GLU A 7 -16.43 -13.42 -49.97
N THR A 8 -15.78 -14.35 -49.25
CA THR A 8 -15.21 -15.72 -49.31
C THR A 8 -14.55 -15.96 -47.91
N PRO A 9 -13.91 -17.12 -47.61
CA PRO A 9 -13.67 -17.64 -46.24
C PRO A 9 -12.27 -17.38 -45.64
N SER A 10 -12.14 -17.68 -44.33
CA SER A 10 -10.96 -18.08 -43.50
C SER A 10 -9.56 -17.49 -43.77
N VAL A 11 -8.84 -17.06 -42.72
CA VAL A 11 -7.40 -17.35 -42.43
C VAL A 11 -6.94 -16.61 -41.14
N GLU A 12 -6.03 -17.24 -40.41
CA GLU A 12 -5.28 -16.78 -39.23
C GLU A 12 -4.38 -15.56 -39.55
N GLU A 13 -4.19 -14.61 -38.62
CA GLU A 13 -3.05 -13.67 -38.70
C GLU A 13 -2.58 -13.17 -37.32
N SER A 14 -1.33 -13.49 -37.02
CA SER A 14 -0.45 -12.93 -36.00
C SER A 14 -0.09 -11.47 -36.29
N VAL A 15 -0.13 -10.56 -35.31
CA VAL A 15 0.43 -9.20 -35.49
C VAL A 15 1.23 -8.75 -34.26
N GLU A 16 2.42 -8.25 -34.58
CA GLU A 16 3.61 -8.03 -33.77
C GLU A 16 3.51 -6.79 -32.86
N THR A 17 3.85 -6.96 -31.57
CA THR A 17 4.11 -5.87 -30.62
C THR A 17 5.60 -5.82 -30.28
N SER A 18 6.45 -5.44 -31.23
CA SER A 18 7.92 -5.40 -31.04
C SER A 18 8.56 -4.04 -31.34
N THR A 19 7.82 -3.05 -31.87
CA THR A 19 8.43 -1.83 -32.43
C THR A 19 8.37 -0.58 -31.53
N THR A 20 7.52 -0.55 -30.49
CA THR A 20 7.37 0.61 -29.59
C THR A 20 8.33 0.63 -28.41
N GLU A 21 8.86 -0.52 -27.98
CA GLU A 21 9.79 -0.58 -26.83
C GLU A 21 11.23 -0.24 -27.23
N GLN A 22 11.65 -0.60 -28.44
CA GLN A 22 12.99 -0.31 -28.96
C GLN A 22 13.23 1.20 -29.19
N THR A 23 12.19 1.95 -29.58
CA THR A 23 12.28 3.39 -29.83
C THR A 23 12.43 4.24 -28.56
N ILE A 24 11.98 3.75 -27.40
CA ILE A 24 12.10 4.45 -26.11
C ILE A 24 13.50 4.25 -25.50
N GLU A 25 14.06 3.03 -25.60
CA GLU A 25 15.41 2.75 -25.12
C GLU A 25 16.49 3.47 -25.93
N GLU A 26 16.34 3.57 -27.25
CA GLU A 26 17.28 4.32 -28.09
C GLU A 26 17.25 5.83 -27.79
N ASN A 27 16.06 6.41 -27.60
CA ASN A 27 15.93 7.82 -27.26
C ASN A 27 16.44 8.15 -25.85
N GLY A 28 16.37 7.18 -24.92
CA GLY A 28 17.00 7.27 -23.60
C GLY A 28 18.52 7.30 -23.67
N LYS A 29 19.12 6.41 -24.49
CA LYS A 29 20.58 6.35 -24.71
C LYS A 29 21.13 7.61 -25.39
N ARG A 30 20.41 8.16 -26.38
CA ARG A 30 20.79 9.43 -27.07
C ARG A 30 20.84 10.62 -26.12
N LYS A 31 19.86 10.76 -25.21
CA LYS A 31 19.84 11.85 -24.20
C LYS A 31 20.96 11.76 -23.16
N ILE A 32 21.41 10.56 -22.82
CA ILE A 32 22.51 10.37 -21.86
C ILE A 32 23.83 10.82 -22.48
N ASN A 33 24.08 10.50 -23.74
CA ASN A 33 25.31 10.88 -24.46
C ASN A 33 25.40 12.40 -24.70
N GLU A 34 24.29 13.09 -24.96
CA GLU A 34 24.27 14.56 -25.09
C GLU A 34 24.63 15.27 -23.78
N ILE A 35 24.29 14.67 -22.64
CA ILE A 35 24.57 15.26 -21.31
C ILE A 35 26.03 15.00 -20.91
N GLU A 36 26.59 13.83 -21.22
CA GLU A 36 28.00 13.51 -20.93
C GLU A 36 28.99 14.37 -21.74
N ASN A 37 28.63 14.80 -22.95
CA ASN A 37 29.45 15.73 -23.76
C ASN A 37 29.37 17.20 -23.30
N SER A 38 28.43 17.55 -22.42
CA SER A 38 28.27 18.92 -21.90
C SER A 38 29.02 19.19 -20.59
N SER A 39 29.64 18.16 -19.99
CA SER A 39 30.26 18.25 -18.66
C SER A 39 31.73 18.65 -18.68
N GLU A 40 32.07 19.75 -19.34
CA GLU A 40 33.32 20.48 -19.10
C GLU A 40 33.02 21.93 -18.69
N SER A 41 32.30 22.11 -17.58
CA SER A 41 32.46 23.23 -16.63
C SER A 41 31.32 23.29 -15.60
N ASN A 42 31.68 23.66 -14.36
CA ASN A 42 30.84 23.97 -13.18
C ASN A 42 30.36 22.83 -12.26
N VAL A 43 30.85 22.90 -11.02
CA VAL A 43 30.78 21.89 -9.94
C VAL A 43 29.52 22.03 -9.05
N ASP A 44 28.66 23.04 -9.29
CA ASP A 44 27.61 23.41 -8.32
C ASP A 44 26.27 22.65 -8.45
N ASN A 45 26.02 21.89 -9.51
CA ASN A 45 24.73 21.22 -9.76
C ASN A 45 24.70 19.70 -9.45
N LYS A 46 25.56 19.19 -8.56
CA LYS A 46 25.58 17.76 -8.19
C LYS A 46 24.30 17.27 -7.47
N LYS A 47 23.56 18.16 -6.79
CA LYS A 47 22.36 17.77 -6.02
C LYS A 47 21.13 17.61 -6.92
N ASP A 48 20.97 18.46 -7.92
CA ASP A 48 19.83 18.41 -8.85
C ASP A 48 19.97 17.28 -9.86
N LEU A 49 21.19 17.00 -10.34
CA LEU A 49 21.46 15.80 -11.15
C LEU A 49 21.15 14.50 -10.38
N LYS A 50 21.41 14.44 -9.06
CA LYS A 50 21.07 13.27 -8.24
C LYS A 50 19.56 13.11 -8.06
N LYS A 51 18.79 14.20 -7.95
CA LYS A 51 17.32 14.16 -7.88
C LYS A 51 16.71 13.67 -9.19
N ILE A 52 17.20 14.16 -10.32
CA ILE A 52 16.72 13.80 -11.67
C ILE A 52 17.10 12.34 -12.00
N LYS A 53 18.33 11.91 -11.70
CA LYS A 53 18.75 10.50 -11.83
C LYS A 53 17.91 9.56 -10.95
N LYS A 54 17.49 9.98 -9.75
CA LYS A 54 16.63 9.18 -8.86
C LYS A 54 15.17 9.08 -9.35
N GLN A 55 14.69 10.09 -10.08
CA GLN A 55 13.37 10.04 -10.73
C GLN A 55 13.36 9.15 -11.98
N THR A 56 14.45 9.11 -12.75
CA THR A 56 14.53 8.29 -13.98
C THR A 56 14.85 6.81 -13.71
N THR A 57 15.46 6.48 -12.57
CA THR A 57 15.81 5.10 -12.17
C THR A 57 14.74 4.38 -11.35
N ARG A 58 13.48 4.83 -11.43
CA ARG A 58 12.36 4.05 -10.86
C ARG A 58 12.22 2.80 -11.71
N LYS A 59 12.71 1.66 -11.19
CA LYS A 59 12.54 0.35 -11.82
C LYS A 59 11.07 0.20 -12.26
N PRO A 60 10.81 -0.21 -13.52
CA PRO A 60 9.44 -0.50 -13.95
C PRO A 60 8.82 -1.51 -13.00
N TRP A 61 7.51 -1.36 -12.75
CA TRP A 61 6.78 -2.27 -11.87
C TRP A 61 6.78 -3.67 -12.49
N ALA A 62 7.66 -4.53 -12.00
CA ALA A 62 7.68 -5.95 -12.32
C ALA A 62 6.86 -6.71 -11.26
N PRO A 63 5.97 -7.64 -11.67
CA PRO A 63 5.34 -8.56 -10.73
C PRO A 63 6.43 -9.31 -9.94
N LYS A 64 6.32 -9.30 -8.61
CA LYS A 64 7.25 -10.04 -7.74
C LYS A 64 7.17 -11.53 -8.10
N GLU A 65 8.32 -12.14 -8.39
CA GLU A 65 8.42 -13.58 -8.63
C GLU A 65 7.88 -14.33 -7.39
N ARG A 66 6.87 -15.17 -7.62
CA ARG A 66 6.18 -15.92 -6.57
C ARG A 66 6.98 -17.18 -6.25
N LYS A 67 7.08 -17.53 -4.96
CA LYS A 67 7.71 -18.80 -4.56
C LYS A 67 6.70 -19.93 -4.79
N GLU A 68 7.16 -21.07 -5.31
CA GLU A 68 6.33 -22.27 -5.44
C GLU A 68 5.74 -22.67 -4.07
N GLY A 69 4.41 -22.83 -4.01
CA GLY A 69 3.67 -23.19 -2.79
C GLY A 69 2.98 -22.02 -2.06
N GLU A 70 3.10 -20.78 -2.53
CA GLU A 70 2.41 -19.64 -1.93
C GLU A 70 0.91 -19.67 -2.24
N VAL A 71 0.08 -19.99 -1.23
CA VAL A 71 -1.38 -19.98 -1.35
C VAL A 71 -1.84 -18.55 -1.60
N VAL A 72 -2.28 -18.26 -2.83
CA VAL A 72 -2.80 -16.94 -3.21
C VAL A 72 -4.16 -16.75 -2.55
N GLU A 73 -4.18 -16.02 -1.44
CA GLU A 73 -5.43 -15.63 -0.79
C GLU A 73 -6.20 -14.68 -1.74
N LYS A 74 -7.48 -14.98 -1.97
CA LYS A 74 -8.34 -14.22 -2.90
C LYS A 74 -8.30 -12.73 -2.55
N ARG A 75 -7.92 -11.89 -3.51
CA ARG A 75 -7.80 -10.45 -3.31
C ARG A 75 -9.17 -9.83 -3.04
N ARG A 76 -9.42 -9.47 -1.78
CA ARG A 76 -10.61 -8.74 -1.35
C ARG A 76 -10.41 -7.23 -1.56
N PRO A 77 -11.47 -6.47 -1.90
CA PRO A 77 -11.38 -5.02 -2.08
C PRO A 77 -10.99 -4.33 -0.78
N LYS A 78 -9.91 -3.55 -0.83
CA LYS A 78 -9.47 -2.72 0.30
C LYS A 78 -10.21 -1.39 0.29
N LYS A 79 -10.76 -1.00 1.43
CA LYS A 79 -11.44 0.29 1.62
C LYS A 79 -10.64 1.16 2.58
N LYS A 80 -10.64 2.47 2.33
CA LYS A 80 -10.10 3.43 3.31
C LYS A 80 -11.10 3.56 4.46
N CYS A 81 -10.63 3.36 5.68
CA CYS A 81 -11.46 3.36 6.87
C CYS A 81 -10.70 4.03 8.03
N ALA A 82 -11.46 4.61 8.97
CA ALA A 82 -10.95 5.07 10.25
C ALA A 82 -11.48 4.17 11.38
N LEU A 83 -10.62 3.82 12.34
CA LEU A 83 -10.99 3.05 13.52
C LEU A 83 -10.89 3.97 14.75
N LEU A 84 -11.94 3.97 15.56
CA LEU A 84 -11.98 4.65 16.85
C LEU A 84 -11.62 3.64 17.96
N MET A 85 -10.64 3.98 18.78
CA MET A 85 -10.11 3.09 19.80
C MET A 85 -9.75 3.82 21.10
N GLY A 86 -9.90 3.10 22.20
CA GLY A 86 -9.41 3.48 23.52
C GLY A 86 -8.38 2.48 24.03
N PHE A 87 -7.43 2.96 24.84
CA PHE A 87 -6.42 2.11 25.46
C PHE A 87 -5.91 2.63 26.80
N CYS A 88 -5.48 1.70 27.63
CA CYS A 88 -4.68 1.96 28.83
C CYS A 88 -3.18 1.89 28.49
N GLY A 89 -2.45 3.00 28.65
CA GLY A 89 -1.03 3.07 28.31
C GLY A 89 -0.08 2.40 29.31
N THR A 90 -0.58 1.84 30.41
CA THR A 90 0.23 1.20 31.43
C THR A 90 1.00 0.01 30.84
N GLY A 91 2.33 0.02 30.98
CA GLY A 91 3.19 -1.03 30.42
C GLY A 91 3.51 -0.87 28.93
N TYR A 92 3.01 0.17 28.27
CA TYR A 92 3.33 0.49 26.88
C TYR A 92 4.27 1.70 26.77
N GLN A 93 5.18 1.64 25.80
CA GLN A 93 6.13 2.71 25.48
C GLN A 93 5.57 3.69 24.43
N GLY A 94 4.28 4.01 24.54
CA GLY A 94 3.57 4.96 23.69
C GLY A 94 2.83 4.33 22.51
N MET A 95 2.31 5.20 21.63
CA MET A 95 1.53 4.79 20.46
C MET A 95 2.40 4.18 19.35
N GLN A 96 3.50 4.85 19.00
CA GLN A 96 4.30 4.55 17.81
C GLN A 96 5.03 3.22 17.91
N ILE A 97 5.02 2.40 16.85
CA ILE A 97 5.91 1.22 16.74
C ILE A 97 7.38 1.64 16.78
N ASN A 98 8.08 1.18 17.82
CA ASN A 98 9.52 1.29 17.99
C ASN A 98 10.13 -0.12 18.12
N PRO A 99 11.30 -0.39 17.52
CA PRO A 99 11.98 -1.68 17.66
C PRO A 99 12.29 -2.01 19.12
N GLY A 100 12.01 -3.25 19.54
CA GLY A 100 12.30 -3.72 20.91
C GLY A 100 11.38 -3.20 22.01
N ALA A 101 10.36 -2.40 21.67
CA ALA A 101 9.41 -1.82 22.59
C ALA A 101 8.02 -2.43 22.42
N LYS A 102 7.28 -2.62 23.52
CA LYS A 102 5.85 -2.92 23.48
C LYS A 102 5.07 -1.62 23.31
N THR A 103 4.33 -1.50 22.21
CA THR A 103 3.62 -0.26 21.83
C THR A 103 2.21 -0.58 21.40
N ILE A 104 1.31 0.41 21.53
CA ILE A 104 -0.12 0.21 21.25
C ILE A 104 -0.35 -0.17 19.78
N GLU A 105 0.32 0.53 18.86
CA GLU A 105 0.23 0.17 17.44
C GLU A 105 0.79 -1.21 17.12
N GLY A 106 1.82 -1.65 17.85
CA GLY A 106 2.43 -2.95 17.61
C GLY A 106 1.45 -4.10 17.84
N ASP A 107 0.68 -4.01 18.93
CA ASP A 107 -0.32 -5.04 19.25
C ASP A 107 -1.58 -4.87 18.40
N LEU A 108 -2.00 -3.63 18.11
CA LEU A 108 -3.09 -3.36 17.18
C LEU A 108 -2.79 -3.88 15.77
N TRP A 109 -1.56 -3.73 15.30
CA TRP A 109 -1.14 -4.22 14.00
C TRP A 109 -1.22 -5.74 13.92
N LYS A 110 -0.74 -6.45 14.95
CA LYS A 110 -0.85 -7.92 15.02
C LYS A 110 -2.31 -8.36 15.01
N ALA A 111 -3.16 -7.71 15.80
CA ALA A 111 -4.58 -8.02 15.84
C ALA A 111 -5.28 -7.79 14.48
N LEU A 112 -4.91 -6.74 13.75
CA LEU A 112 -5.44 -6.47 12.40
C LEU A 112 -5.01 -7.53 11.37
N VAL A 113 -3.79 -8.08 11.49
CA VAL A 113 -3.32 -9.18 10.64
C VAL A 113 -4.04 -10.48 10.99
N GLU A 114 -4.21 -10.77 12.28
CA GLU A 114 -4.90 -11.96 12.77
C GLU A 114 -6.39 -11.96 12.41
N ALA A 115 -7.06 -10.81 12.54
CA ALA A 115 -8.44 -10.61 12.10
C ALA A 115 -8.62 -10.60 10.57
N LYS A 116 -7.54 -10.80 9.79
CA LYS A 116 -7.52 -10.76 8.32
C LYS A 116 -8.00 -9.43 7.72
N ALA A 117 -7.98 -8.34 8.51
CA ALA A 117 -8.24 -6.99 8.04
C ALA A 117 -7.09 -6.48 7.15
N VAL A 118 -5.89 -7.04 7.33
CA VAL A 118 -4.70 -6.78 6.52
C VAL A 118 -4.24 -8.09 5.86
N SER A 119 -4.13 -8.09 4.53
CA SER A 119 -3.59 -9.23 3.76
C SER A 119 -2.15 -9.55 4.18
N LYS A 120 -1.77 -10.83 4.17
CA LYS A 120 -0.40 -11.30 4.49
C LYS A 120 0.70 -10.58 3.69
N ASP A 121 0.47 -10.32 2.40
CA ASP A 121 1.40 -9.59 1.52
C ASP A 121 1.76 -8.17 2.01
N ASN A 122 0.89 -7.58 2.84
CA ASN A 122 1.03 -6.22 3.35
C ASN A 122 1.28 -6.17 4.87
N ALA A 123 1.31 -7.31 5.54
CA ALA A 123 1.48 -7.40 6.99
C ALA A 123 2.89 -6.99 7.45
N GLU A 124 3.89 -7.08 6.59
CA GLU A 124 5.28 -6.72 6.91
C GLU A 124 5.48 -5.21 7.13
N ASP A 125 4.75 -4.37 6.38
CA ASP A 125 4.98 -2.92 6.36
C ASP A 125 3.66 -2.13 6.54
N PRO A 126 3.46 -1.47 7.69
CA PRO A 126 2.29 -0.60 7.92
C PRO A 126 2.15 0.54 6.89
N LYS A 127 3.28 0.96 6.29
CA LYS A 127 3.29 2.01 5.25
C LYS A 127 2.56 1.59 3.97
N LYS A 128 2.54 0.30 3.63
CA LYS A 128 1.90 -0.20 2.39
C LYS A 128 0.39 0.03 2.39
N ILE A 129 -0.24 0.07 3.57
CA ILE A 129 -1.68 0.30 3.69
C ILE A 129 -2.04 1.74 4.05
N SER A 130 -1.06 2.66 4.02
CA SER A 130 -1.25 4.05 4.47
C SER A 130 -1.76 4.13 5.91
N PHE A 131 -1.19 3.33 6.81
CA PHE A 131 -1.53 3.34 8.24
C PHE A 131 -1.07 4.64 8.89
N VAL A 132 -2.02 5.43 9.41
CA VAL A 132 -1.81 6.75 10.00
C VAL A 132 -2.58 6.86 11.31
N ARG A 133 -1.97 7.49 12.30
CA ARG A 133 -2.58 7.81 13.60
C ARG A 133 -2.97 9.29 13.65
N ALA A 134 -4.01 9.63 14.40
CA ALA A 134 -4.40 11.01 14.65
C ALA A 134 -3.45 11.70 15.64
N ALA A 135 -3.14 11.04 16.77
CA ALA A 135 -2.24 11.56 17.78
C ALA A 135 -1.06 10.63 18.06
N ARG A 136 0.09 11.21 18.40
CA ARG A 136 1.17 10.48 19.08
C ARG A 136 0.95 10.60 20.59
N THR A 137 1.18 9.52 21.32
CA THR A 137 1.13 9.52 22.78
C THR A 137 2.47 9.06 23.33
N ASP A 138 2.86 9.66 24.45
CA ASP A 138 4.07 9.31 25.17
C ASP A 138 3.88 8.01 25.98
N LYS A 139 4.97 7.52 26.56
CA LYS A 139 4.99 6.33 27.42
C LYS A 139 4.03 6.52 28.60
N GLY A 140 3.19 5.51 28.86
CA GLY A 140 2.27 5.50 30.00
C GLY A 140 1.00 6.34 29.83
N VAL A 141 0.80 7.01 28.70
CA VAL A 141 -0.40 7.84 28.46
C VAL A 141 -1.60 6.99 28.08
N HIS A 142 -2.77 7.31 28.66
CA HIS A 142 -4.05 6.69 28.33
C HIS A 142 -4.79 7.51 27.28
N ALA A 143 -5.61 6.86 26.46
CA ALA A 143 -6.47 7.55 25.51
C ALA A 143 -7.83 6.86 25.42
N ILE A 144 -8.88 7.66 25.29
CA ILE A 144 -10.23 7.17 25.02
C ILE A 144 -10.57 7.43 23.54
N GLY A 145 -10.34 8.63 23.00
CA GLY A 145 -10.73 8.97 21.63
C GLY A 145 -9.62 8.89 20.57
N GLN A 146 -8.74 7.89 20.61
CA GLN A 146 -7.70 7.79 19.58
C GLN A 146 -8.30 7.29 18.26
N VAL A 147 -7.89 7.91 17.15
CA VAL A 147 -8.33 7.52 15.81
C VAL A 147 -7.13 7.09 14.99
N ILE A 148 -7.27 5.97 14.30
CA ILE A 148 -6.33 5.53 13.26
C ILE A 148 -7.05 5.44 11.93
N SER A 149 -6.32 5.61 10.83
CA SER A 149 -6.84 5.46 9.48
C SER A 149 -5.90 4.61 8.64
N GLY A 150 -6.48 3.88 7.69
CA GLY A 150 -5.73 3.01 6.81
C GLY A 150 -6.60 2.37 5.75
N LYS A 151 -5.99 1.56 4.91
CA LYS A 151 -6.68 0.74 3.91
C LYS A 151 -6.82 -0.68 4.44
N PHE A 152 -8.04 -1.04 4.81
CA PHE A 152 -8.36 -2.34 5.40
C PHE A 152 -9.32 -3.12 4.52
N ILE A 153 -9.30 -4.44 4.68
CA ILE A 153 -10.26 -5.35 4.09
C ILE A 153 -11.39 -5.48 5.12
N ILE A 154 -12.53 -4.86 4.82
CA ILE A 154 -13.70 -4.89 5.71
C ILE A 154 -14.90 -5.32 4.87
N GLU A 155 -15.08 -6.63 4.82
CA GLU A 155 -16.23 -7.31 4.23
C GLU A 155 -17.18 -7.83 5.31
N ASP A 156 -16.64 -8.22 6.46
CA ASP A 156 -17.40 -8.77 7.57
C ASP A 156 -17.94 -7.64 8.47
N GLU A 157 -19.21 -7.72 8.87
CA GLU A 157 -19.83 -6.78 9.80
C GLU A 157 -19.20 -6.88 11.21
N ASP A 158 -18.83 -8.09 11.62
CA ASP A 158 -18.24 -8.39 12.94
C ASP A 158 -16.71 -8.14 13.01
N ILE A 159 -16.15 -7.35 12.10
CA ILE A 159 -14.70 -7.13 12.05
C ILE A 159 -14.16 -6.50 13.35
N VAL A 160 -14.97 -5.66 14.00
CA VAL A 160 -14.60 -4.99 15.26
C VAL A 160 -14.45 -6.03 16.36
N ASP A 161 -15.35 -7.00 16.44
CA ASP A 161 -15.31 -8.07 17.44
C ASP A 161 -14.12 -9.01 17.20
N LYS A 162 -13.82 -9.34 15.93
CA LYS A 162 -12.63 -10.13 15.58
C LYS A 162 -11.34 -9.43 15.97
N ILE A 163 -11.26 -8.11 15.78
CA ILE A 163 -10.11 -7.31 16.20
C ILE A 163 -10.03 -7.29 17.73
N ASN A 164 -11.14 -7.05 18.43
CA ASN A 164 -11.19 -7.01 19.89
C ASN A 164 -10.86 -8.37 20.53
N ALA A 165 -11.18 -9.48 19.87
CA ALA A 165 -10.83 -10.83 20.33
C ALA A 165 -9.31 -11.11 20.25
N ALA A 166 -8.62 -10.55 19.27
CA ALA A 166 -7.16 -10.66 19.14
C ALA A 166 -6.40 -9.60 19.99
N LEU A 167 -7.10 -8.60 20.50
CA LEU A 167 -6.51 -7.53 21.32
C LEU A 167 -6.51 -7.87 22.81
N PRO A 168 -5.48 -7.43 23.55
CA PRO A 168 -5.50 -7.50 25.01
C PRO A 168 -6.65 -6.65 25.58
N GLU A 169 -7.15 -7.02 26.75
CA GLU A 169 -8.29 -6.34 27.40
C GLU A 169 -8.09 -4.83 27.61
N GLN A 170 -6.84 -4.39 27.72
CA GLN A 170 -6.44 -3.01 27.89
C GLN A 170 -6.65 -2.12 26.65
N ILE A 171 -6.86 -2.71 25.47
CA ILE A 171 -7.07 -2.00 24.21
C ILE A 171 -8.41 -2.44 23.63
N ARG A 172 -9.25 -1.47 23.29
CA ARG A 172 -10.58 -1.71 22.72
C ARG A 172 -10.85 -0.79 21.54
N VAL A 173 -11.40 -1.38 20.48
CA VAL A 173 -11.92 -0.67 19.31
C VAL A 173 -13.43 -0.62 19.45
N TRP A 174 -14.02 0.57 19.33
CA TRP A 174 -15.48 0.72 19.44
C TRP A 174 -16.17 0.74 18.09
N GLY A 175 -15.52 1.26 17.06
CA GLY A 175 -16.18 1.42 15.79
C GLY A 175 -15.25 1.72 14.64
N ASN A 176 -15.80 1.55 13.46
CA ASN A 176 -15.13 1.80 12.19
C ASN A 176 -16.00 2.74 11.33
N ILE A 177 -15.37 3.73 10.71
CA ILE A 177 -16.05 4.71 9.87
C ILE A 177 -15.64 4.47 8.42
N PHE A 178 -16.65 4.30 7.56
CA PHE A 178 -16.47 4.19 6.11
C PHE A 178 -17.13 5.35 5.40
N ASN A 179 -16.61 5.66 4.21
CA ASN A 179 -17.13 6.70 3.31
C ASN A 179 -18.51 6.38 2.69
N LYS A 180 -19.32 5.50 3.32
CA LYS A 180 -20.67 5.20 2.85
C LYS A 180 -21.71 5.17 3.96
N TYR A 181 -21.40 4.65 5.15
CA TYR A 181 -22.33 4.67 6.30
C TYR A 181 -21.53 4.68 7.62
N CYS A 182 -21.94 5.55 8.54
CA CYS A 182 -21.40 5.69 9.89
C CYS A 182 -22.18 4.75 10.81
N TYR A 183 -21.57 3.65 11.25
CA TYR A 183 -22.14 2.80 12.30
C TYR A 183 -21.23 2.91 13.52
N ILE A 184 -21.58 3.82 14.44
CA ILE A 184 -21.00 3.88 15.78
C ILE A 184 -22.12 3.43 16.71
N ASN A 185 -22.11 2.16 17.12
CA ASN A 185 -22.96 1.70 18.21
C ASN A 185 -22.23 2.03 19.52
N ILE A 186 -22.71 3.06 20.21
CA ILE A 186 -22.24 3.48 21.55
C ILE A 186 -22.98 2.67 22.60
#